data_AF-A0A5E4TKS5-F1
#
_entry.id   AF-A0A5E4TKS5-F1
#
_cell.length_a   1.000
_cell.length_b   1.000
_cell.length_c   1.000
_cell.angle_alpha   90.00
_cell.angle_beta   90.00
_cell.angle_gamma   90.00
#
_symmetry.space_group_name_H-M   'P 1'
#
loop_
_entity.id
_entity.type
_entity.pdbx_description
1 polymer ?
#
loop_
_entity_poly.entity_id
_entity_poly.type
_entity_poly.pdbx_seq_one_letter_code
_entity_poly.pdbx_strand_id
1 'polypeptide(L)' 'MEVRRAELVAAEAQVLLCLSAGGREEVSELVQKATDAGGKADPTPAQDFGFMYGRSFEDPDGHIWEVMWMDPDAIPPRG' A
#
# COMPACT_ATOMS: atom_id res chain seq x y z
N MET A 1 8.17 32.30 -6.94
CA MET A 1 8.49 30.96 -7.48
C MET A 1 9.09 30.16 -6.36
N GLU A 2 8.44 29.06 -5.98
CA GLU A 2 9.07 27.77 -5.72
C GLU A 2 7.90 26.78 -5.69
N VAL A 3 7.75 26.02 -6.77
CA VAL A 3 6.72 24.99 -6.89
C VAL A 3 7.10 23.91 -5.90
N ARG A 4 6.23 23.63 -4.91
CA ARG A 4 6.39 22.48 -4.03
C ARG A 4 6.38 21.22 -4.89
N ARG A 5 7.56 20.67 -5.15
CA ARG A 5 7.70 19.29 -5.60
C ARG A 5 7.24 18.38 -4.45
N ALA A 6 5.97 18.00 -4.49
CA ALA A 6 5.63 16.65 -4.06
C ALA A 6 6.19 15.73 -5.15
N GLU A 7 7.47 15.37 -5.01
CA GLU A 7 8.05 14.29 -5.81
C GLU A 7 7.35 13.00 -5.37
N LEU A 8 6.37 12.57 -6.17
CA LEU A 8 6.06 11.16 -6.23
C LEU A 8 7.38 10.40 -6.46
N VAL A 9 7.78 9.58 -5.49
CA VAL A 9 7.69 8.12 -5.61
C VAL A 9 7.87 7.65 -7.05
N ALA A 10 9.04 7.07 -7.37
CA ALA A 10 9.44 6.50 -8.66
C ALA A 10 8.68 7.05 -9.90
N ALA A 11 9.31 7.96 -10.66
CA ALA A 11 8.71 8.58 -11.85
C ALA A 11 8.14 7.59 -12.88
N GLU A 12 8.66 6.36 -12.89
CA GLU A 12 8.14 5.23 -13.64
C GLU A 12 8.25 3.96 -12.79
N ALA A 13 7.15 3.23 -12.62
CA ALA A 13 7.12 1.91 -12.00
C ALA A 13 6.69 0.88 -13.06
N GLN A 14 7.52 -0.14 -13.29
CA GLN A 14 7.16 -1.21 -14.23
C GLN A 14 6.20 -2.24 -13.62
N VAL A 15 6.23 -2.38 -12.29
CA VAL A 15 5.43 -3.34 -11.52
C VAL A 15 5.01 -2.71 -10.21
N LEU A 16 3.78 -2.98 -9.78
CA LEU A 16 3.28 -2.71 -8.42
C LEU A 16 2.79 -4.04 -7.85
N LEU A 17 3.39 -4.47 -6.73
CA LEU A 17 3.04 -5.73 -6.08
C LEU A 17 2.08 -5.45 -4.91
N CYS A 18 0.97 -6.19 -4.87
CA CYS A 18 -0.04 -6.07 -3.84
C CYS A 18 -0.15 -7.38 -3.05
N LEU A 19 0.10 -7.32 -1.74
CA LEU A 19 0.00 -8.44 -0.82
C LEU A 19 -1.38 -8.45 -0.15
N SER A 20 -2.05 -9.60 -0.14
CA SER A 20 -3.29 -9.78 0.59
C SER A 20 -3.05 -9.88 2.09
N ALA A 21 -3.86 -9.18 2.88
CA ALA A 21 -3.94 -9.30 4.34
C ALA A 21 -5.30 -9.88 4.75
N GLY A 22 -5.34 -10.59 5.88
CA GLY A 22 -6.52 -11.21 6.46
C GLY A 22 -7.44 -10.25 7.23
N GLY A 23 -6.98 -9.02 7.51
CA GLY A 23 -7.79 -8.00 8.19
C GLY A 23 -7.23 -6.59 8.03
N ARG A 24 -8.03 -5.59 8.44
CA ARG A 24 -7.63 -4.16 8.38
C ARG A 24 -6.45 -3.86 9.30
N GLU A 25 -6.40 -4.53 10.44
CA GLU A 25 -5.32 -4.44 11.42
C GLU A 25 -4.01 -4.99 10.83
N GLU A 26 -4.08 -6.16 10.16
CA GLU A 26 -2.91 -6.80 9.55
C GLU A 26 -2.30 -5.93 8.44
N VAL A 27 -3.13 -5.20 7.66
CA VAL A 27 -2.62 -4.20 6.71
C VAL A 27 -1.71 -3.18 7.40
N SER A 28 -2.14 -2.63 8.53
CA SER A 28 -1.36 -1.65 9.28
C SER A 28 -0.12 -2.26 9.94
N GLU A 29 -0.23 -3.48 10.46
CA GLU A 29 0.91 -4.20 11.05
C GLU A 29 2.00 -4.50 10.03
N LEU A 30 1.64 -4.90 8.81
CA LEU A 30 2.60 -5.20 7.76
C LEU A 30 3.32 -3.93 7.27
N VAL A 31 2.60 -2.81 7.11
CA VAL A 31 3.23 -1.52 6.79
C VAL A 31 4.14 -1.05 7.91
N GLN A 32 3.75 -1.24 9.18
CA GLN A 32 4.61 -0.91 10.32
C GLN A 32 5.89 -1.75 10.31
N LYS A 33 5.79 -3.07 10.10
CA LYS A 33 6.96 -3.96 9.99
C LYS A 33 7.91 -3.53 8.86
N ALA A 34 7.37 -3.13 7.72
CA ALA A 34 8.19 -2.63 6.61
C ALA A 34 8.89 -1.31 6.95
N THR A 35 8.20 -0.41 7.67
CA THR A 35 8.75 0.85 8.14
C THR A 35 9.87 0.63 9.16
N ASP A 36 9.65 -0.26 10.13
CA ASP A 36 10.64 -0.62 11.15
C ASP A 36 11.90 -1.27 10.53
N ALA A 37 11.74 -1.90 9.36
CA ALA A 37 12.84 -2.47 8.57
C ALA A 37 13.57 -1.46 7.68
N GLY A 38 13.21 -0.17 7.73
CA GLY A 38 13.86 0.91 6.97
C GLY A 38 13.09 1.39 5.74
N GLY A 39 11.87 0.89 5.52
CA GLY A 39 10.96 1.42 4.51
C GLY A 39 10.30 2.73 4.93
N LYS A 40 9.54 3.32 4.01
CA LYS A 40 8.72 4.53 4.24
C LYS A 40 7.25 4.18 4.10
N ALA A 41 6.46 4.44 5.14
CA ALA A 41 5.02 4.25 5.09
C ALA A 41 4.34 5.24 4.15
N ASP A 42 3.26 4.76 3.51
CA ASP A 42 2.28 5.53 2.75
C ASP A 42 2.86 6.51 1.70
N PRO A 43 3.72 6.03 0.76
CA PRO A 43 4.11 6.82 -0.41
C PRO A 43 2.90 7.19 -1.30
N THR A 44 1.78 6.46 -1.17
CA THR A 44 0.51 6.75 -1.82
C THR A 44 -0.61 6.90 -0.79
N PRO A 45 -1.71 7.60 -1.12
CA PRO A 45 -2.87 7.67 -0.24
C PRO A 45 -3.41 6.27 0.12
N ALA A 46 -3.80 6.09 1.37
CA ALA A 46 -4.49 4.88 1.80
C ALA A 46 -5.81 4.71 1.05
N GLN A 47 -6.13 3.46 0.70
CA GLN A 47 -7.38 3.08 0.08
C GLN A 47 -8.35 2.64 1.18
N ASP A 48 -9.47 3.35 1.36
CA ASP A 48 -10.51 2.97 2.31
C ASP A 48 -11.89 3.12 1.67
N PHE A 49 -12.44 1.99 1.24
CA PHE A 49 -13.74 1.91 0.55
C PHE A 49 -14.79 1.18 1.39
N GLY A 50 -14.54 0.96 2.68
CA GLY A 50 -15.39 0.17 3.57
C GLY A 50 -15.17 -1.34 3.39
N PHE A 51 -15.47 -1.89 2.21
CA PHE A 51 -15.26 -3.31 1.87
C PHE A 51 -13.81 -3.65 1.48
N MET A 52 -12.97 -2.63 1.35
CA MET A 52 -11.56 -2.76 0.99
C MET A 52 -10.77 -1.76 1.81
N TYR A 53 -9.64 -2.21 2.34
CA TYR A 53 -8.68 -1.37 3.03
C TYR A 53 -7.27 -1.69 2.54
N GLY A 54 -6.54 -0.69 2.08
CA GLY A 54 -5.20 -0.86 1.56
C GLY A 54 -4.28 0.28 1.97
N ARG A 55 -3.02 -0.06 2.21
CA ARG A 55 -1.93 0.89 2.45
C ARG A 55 -0.72 0.50 1.63
N SER A 56 0.23 1.41 1.50
CA SER A 56 1.47 1.18 0.76
C SER A 56 2.69 1.47 1.61
N PHE A 57 3.83 0.95 1.18
CA PHE A 57 5.14 1.36 1.68
C PHE A 57 6.17 1.37 0.53
N GLU A 58 7.18 2.20 0.67
CA GLU A 58 8.37 2.21 -0.19
C GLU A 58 9.48 1.45 0.53
N ASP A 59 10.08 0.44 -0.10
CA ASP A 59 11.24 -0.26 0.46
C ASP A 59 12.55 0.55 0.28
N PRO A 60 13.67 0.16 0.91
CA PRO A 60 14.94 0.89 0.79
C PRO A 60 15.50 1.00 -0.64
N ASP A 61 15.07 0.14 -1.55
CA ASP A 61 15.46 0.16 -2.97
C ASP A 61 14.56 1.09 -3.80
N GLY A 62 13.51 1.66 -3.19
CA GLY A 62 12.58 2.59 -3.81
C GLY A 62 11.39 1.91 -4.50
N HIS A 63 11.16 0.61 -4.30
CA HIS A 63 9.97 -0.05 -4.82
C HIS A 63 8.75 0.25 -3.96
N ILE A 64 7.62 0.47 -4.61
CA ILE A 64 6.33 0.61 -3.94
C ILE A 64 5.69 -0.77 -3.80
N TRP A 65 5.21 -1.04 -2.59
CA TRP A 65 4.41 -2.22 -2.26
C TRP A 65 3.05 -1.77 -1.76
N GLU A 66 2.02 -2.54 -2.08
CA GLU A 66 0.69 -2.41 -1.47
C GLU A 66 0.40 -3.61 -0.57
N VAL A 67 -0.30 -3.36 0.52
CA VAL A 67 -0.89 -4.37 1.39
C VAL A 67 -2.38 -4.08 1.47
N MET A 68 -3.22 -5.05 1.15
CA MET A 68 -4.66 -4.86 1.02
C MET A 68 -5.44 -5.99 1.66
N TRP A 69 -6.48 -5.62 2.40
CA TRP A 69 -7.56 -6.49 2.83
C TRP A 69 -8.83 -6.19 2.02
N MET A 70 -9.58 -7.23 1.70
CA MET A 70 -10.91 -7.16 1.11
C MET A 70 -11.87 -7.98 1.99
N ASP A 71 -13.06 -7.44 2.22
CA ASP A 71 -14.15 -8.15 2.87
C ASP A 71 -14.48 -9.44 2.09
N PRO A 72 -14.37 -10.63 2.70
CA PRO A 72 -14.68 -11.89 2.04
C PRO A 72 -16.09 -11.94 1.45
N ASP A 73 -17.06 -11.26 2.06
CA ASP A 73 -18.45 -11.21 1.59
C ASP A 73 -18.61 -10.31 0.35
N ALA A 74 -17.63 -9.45 0.07
CA ALA A 74 -17.58 -8.62 -1.13
C ALA A 74 -16.92 -9.31 -2.32
N ILE A 75 -16.33 -10.51 -2.14
CA ILE A 75 -15.68 -11.26 -3.22
C ILE A 75 -16.77 -11.92 -4.08
N PRO A 76 -16.90 -11.55 -5.37
CA PRO A 76 -17.88 -12.19 -6.25
C PRO A 76 -17.56 -13.68 -6.42
N PRO A 77 -18.59 -14.54 -6.55
CA PRO A 77 -18.37 -15.96 -6.80
C PRO A 77 -17.54 -16.14 -8.08
N ARG A 78 -16.59 -17.08 -8.06
CA ARG A 78 -15.87 -17.46 -9.27
C ARG A 78 -16.88 -18.12 -10.21
N GLY A 79 -17.01 -17.59 -11.42
CA GLY A 79 -17.82 -18.17 -12.50
C GLY A 79 -17.28 -19.50 -13.00
#